data_AF-A0A4R8IAF6-F1
#
_entry.id   AF-A0A4R8IAF6-F1
#
_cell.length_a   1.000
_cell.length_b   1.000
_cell.length_c   1.000
_cell.angle_alpha   90.00
_cell.angle_beta   90.00
_cell.angle_gamma   90.00
#
_symmetry.space_group_name_H-M   'P 1'
#
loop_
_entity.id
_entity.type
_entity.pdbx_description
1 polymer ?
#
loop_
_entity_poly.entity_id
_entity_poly.type
_entity_poly.pdbx_seq_one_letter_code
_entity_poly.pdbx_strand_id
1 'polypeptide(L)'
;MFKELFSFELRNGFKKWSTQIYFLVFLTLGVLVGLGTTGAFDTSTSDSNLTKNSSLAIARLIVGMSGNIMVLINGIMMISIMATAIQKDYAYNFHGLLYTTPITKSGYFFGRFLANFLIAIYVFSGILIGYFFGTLYGLGTPQLGPSISSIFFGHF
;
A
#
# COMPACT_ATOMS: atom_id res chain seq x y z
N MET A 1 -10.62 -26.62 -0.59
CA MET A 1 -9.73 -26.55 0.59
C MET A 1 -8.67 -25.45 0.48
N PHE A 2 -7.65 -25.50 -0.41
CA PHE A 2 -6.64 -24.41 -0.53
C PHE A 2 -7.27 -23.03 -0.83
N LYS A 3 -8.11 -22.99 -1.88
CA LYS A 3 -8.79 -21.76 -2.32
C LYS A 3 -9.73 -21.19 -1.24
N GLU A 4 -10.37 -22.07 -0.48
CA GLU A 4 -11.27 -21.67 0.62
C GLU A 4 -10.49 -21.07 1.78
N LEU A 5 -9.39 -21.71 2.19
CA LEU A 5 -8.51 -21.18 3.24
C LEU A 5 -7.90 -19.84 2.81
N PHE A 6 -7.41 -19.74 1.58
CA PHE A 6 -6.89 -18.51 1.00
C PHE A 6 -7.95 -17.40 0.96
N SER A 7 -9.14 -17.67 0.42
CA SER A 7 -10.22 -16.66 0.32
C SER A 7 -10.75 -16.24 1.69
N PHE A 8 -10.83 -17.18 2.64
CA PHE A 8 -11.20 -16.89 4.03
C PHE A 8 -10.19 -15.97 4.69
N GLU A 9 -8.90 -16.27 4.59
CA GLU A 9 -7.83 -15.43 5.16
C GLU A 9 -7.81 -14.05 4.52
N LEU A 10 -7.95 -13.97 3.20
CA LEU A 10 -8.00 -12.72 2.47
C LEU A 10 -9.19 -11.86 2.94
N ARG A 11 -10.40 -12.44 2.99
CA ARG A 11 -11.62 -11.74 3.43
C ARG A 11 -11.55 -11.31 4.90
N ASN A 12 -10.97 -12.15 5.74
CA ASN A 12 -10.77 -11.83 7.15
C ASN A 12 -9.74 -10.70 7.31
N GLY A 13 -8.66 -10.74 6.54
CA GLY A 13 -7.63 -9.68 6.52
C GLY A 13 -8.19 -8.32 6.09
N PHE A 14 -8.98 -8.26 5.02
CA PHE A 14 -9.65 -7.03 4.61
C PHE A 14 -10.64 -6.49 5.63
N LYS A 15 -11.26 -7.36 6.45
CA LYS A 15 -12.16 -6.95 7.52
C LYS A 15 -11.45 -6.48 8.79
N LYS A 16 -10.15 -6.75 8.96
CA LYS A 16 -9.40 -6.30 10.14
C LYS A 16 -9.27 -4.78 10.11
N TRP A 17 -9.73 -4.13 11.16
CA TRP A 17 -9.58 -2.68 11.36
C TRP A 17 -8.12 -2.22 11.28
N SER A 18 -7.19 -3.00 11.83
CA SER A 18 -5.75 -2.70 11.76
C SER A 18 -5.26 -2.51 10.31
N THR A 19 -5.63 -3.43 9.40
CA THR A 19 -5.25 -3.36 7.99
C THR A 19 -5.83 -2.13 7.29
N GLN A 20 -7.06 -1.74 7.64
CA GLN A 20 -7.68 -0.54 7.07
C GLN A 20 -7.04 0.75 7.60
N ILE A 21 -6.69 0.79 8.89
CA ILE A 21 -5.94 1.91 9.49
C ILE A 21 -4.58 2.05 8.80
N TYR A 22 -3.89 0.93 8.57
CA TYR A 22 -2.60 0.93 7.86
C TYR A 22 -2.71 1.51 6.45
N PHE A 23 -3.72 1.09 5.71
CA PHE A 23 -4.01 1.64 4.38
C PHE A 23 -4.29 3.15 4.45
N LEU A 24 -5.12 3.59 5.40
CA LEU A 24 -5.49 5.01 5.56
C LEU A 24 -4.29 5.89 5.91
N VAL A 25 -3.40 5.41 6.78
CA VAL A 25 -2.16 6.12 7.13
C VAL A 25 -1.28 6.31 5.90
N PHE A 26 -1.03 5.25 5.11
CA PHE A 26 -0.26 5.35 3.88
C PHE A 26 -0.94 6.24 2.83
N LEU A 27 -2.27 6.18 2.71
CA LEU A 27 -3.04 7.05 1.83
C LEU A 27 -2.86 8.52 2.21
N THR A 28 -3.03 8.85 3.49
CA THR A 28 -2.89 10.22 4.01
C THR A 28 -1.47 10.74 3.81
N LEU A 29 -0.46 9.92 4.12
CA LEU A 29 0.94 10.26 3.86
C LEU A 29 1.19 10.51 2.37
N GLY A 30 0.62 9.68 1.50
CA GLY A 30 0.74 9.83 0.05
C GLY A 30 0.13 11.15 -0.43
N VAL A 31 -1.05 11.49 0.06
CA VAL A 31 -1.71 12.78 -0.24
C VAL A 31 -0.86 13.95 0.22
N LEU A 32 -0.33 13.92 1.45
CA LEU A 32 0.52 14.99 1.99
C LEU A 32 1.80 15.17 1.16
N VAL A 33 2.45 14.07 0.78
CA VAL A 33 3.63 14.11 -0.09
C VAL A 33 3.26 14.67 -1.46
N GLY A 34 2.14 14.25 -2.06
CA GLY A 34 1.66 14.80 -3.32
C GLY A 34 1.33 16.29 -3.25
N LEU A 35 0.68 16.76 -2.18
CA LEU A 35 0.40 18.17 -1.96
C LEU A 35 1.70 18.99 -1.83
N GLY A 36 2.66 18.48 -1.07
CA GLY A 36 3.97 19.11 -0.91
C GLY A 36 4.80 19.13 -2.19
N THR A 37 4.69 18.12 -3.05
CA THR A 37 5.31 18.21 -4.37
C THR A 37 4.58 19.25 -5.23
N THR A 38 3.25 19.35 -5.20
CA THR A 38 2.52 20.36 -6.00
C THR A 38 2.69 21.81 -5.54
N GLY A 39 3.36 22.07 -4.41
CA GLY A 39 3.60 23.43 -3.90
C GLY A 39 2.44 23.98 -3.06
N ALA A 40 1.58 23.12 -2.49
CA ALA A 40 0.54 23.54 -1.55
C ALA A 40 1.11 24.06 -0.21
N PHE A 41 2.37 23.75 0.08
CA PHE A 41 3.11 24.31 1.21
C PHE A 41 4.14 25.32 0.65
N ASP A 42 4.07 26.58 1.11
CA ASP A 42 4.95 27.71 0.71
C ASP A 42 6.45 27.50 1.06
N THR A 43 6.87 26.28 1.39
CA THR A 43 8.20 25.96 1.92
C THR A 43 9.17 25.45 0.86
N SER A 44 8.73 25.22 -0.39
CA SER A 44 9.61 24.66 -1.44
C SER A 44 9.36 25.26 -2.83
N THR A 45 10.04 26.38 -3.10
CA THR A 45 10.35 26.84 -4.46
C THR A 45 11.31 25.84 -5.11
N SER A 46 10.76 24.80 -5.74
CA SER A 46 11.54 23.86 -6.54
C SER A 46 11.55 24.33 -7.99
N ASP A 47 12.61 25.04 -8.39
CA ASP A 47 12.95 25.50 -9.74
C ASP A 47 13.28 24.37 -10.74
N SER A 48 12.69 23.18 -10.56
CA SER A 48 12.91 22.07 -11.46
C SER A 48 11.88 22.08 -12.58
N ASN A 49 12.33 22.20 -13.84
CA ASN A 49 11.57 21.90 -15.07
C ASN A 49 11.08 20.43 -15.16
N LEU A 50 11.26 19.64 -14.10
CA LEU A 50 10.85 18.24 -14.06
C LEU A 50 9.37 18.15 -13.73
N THR A 51 8.61 17.51 -14.61
CA THR A 51 7.19 17.26 -14.38
C THR A 51 7.02 16.35 -13.16
N LYS A 52 6.22 16.80 -12.19
CA LYS A 52 6.08 16.15 -10.87
C LYS A 52 5.22 14.87 -10.89
N ASN A 53 4.56 14.60 -12.02
CA ASN A 53 3.88 13.33 -12.33
C ASN A 53 4.68 12.43 -13.28
N SER A 54 5.97 12.74 -13.52
CA SER A 54 6.81 11.88 -14.36
C SER A 54 7.12 10.54 -13.69
N SER A 55 7.44 9.53 -14.50
CA SER A 55 7.96 8.24 -14.04
C SER A 55 9.15 8.42 -13.08
N LEU A 56 10.00 9.43 -13.31
CA LEU A 56 11.13 9.76 -12.44
C LEU A 56 10.69 10.27 -11.06
N ALA A 57 9.64 11.11 -10.99
CA ALA A 57 9.11 11.59 -9.72
C ALA A 57 8.53 10.45 -8.87
N ILE A 58 7.79 9.53 -9.51
CA ILE A 58 7.24 8.33 -8.86
C ILE A 58 8.36 7.39 -8.41
N ALA A 59 9.39 7.19 -9.24
CA ALA A 59 10.56 6.39 -8.87
C ALA A 59 11.29 7.00 -7.66
N ARG A 60 11.46 8.32 -7.60
CA ARG A 60 12.04 9.01 -6.44
C ARG A 60 11.20 8.85 -5.18
N LEU A 61 9.87 8.84 -5.29
CA LEU A 61 8.98 8.54 -4.17
C LEU A 61 9.22 7.12 -3.65
N ILE A 62 9.25 6.12 -4.53
CA ILE A 62 9.47 4.71 -4.16
C ILE A 62 10.85 4.52 -3.49
N VAL A 63 11.89 5.15 -4.04
CA VAL A 63 13.24 5.13 -3.44
C VAL A 63 13.23 5.84 -2.09
N GLY A 64 12.55 6.98 -1.97
CA GLY A 64 12.40 7.71 -0.71
C GLY A 64 11.69 6.91 0.38
N MET A 65 10.71 6.09 0.02
CA MET A 65 10.07 5.15 0.95
C MET A 65 11.01 4.04 1.45
N SER A 66 12.03 3.73 0.66
CA SER A 66 13.04 2.71 0.98
C SER A 66 14.24 3.28 1.74
N GLY A 67 14.19 4.56 2.16
CA GLY A 67 15.24 5.22 2.94
C GLY A 67 14.73 5.81 4.26
N ASN A 68 15.67 6.22 5.12
CA ASN A 68 15.41 6.96 6.36
C ASN A 68 14.40 6.26 7.30
N ILE A 69 13.60 7.05 8.03
CA ILE A 69 12.58 6.59 8.97
C ILE A 69 11.47 5.75 8.31
N MET A 70 11.24 5.91 7.00
CA MET A 70 10.21 5.16 6.29
C MET A 70 10.52 3.67 6.24
N VAL A 71 11.79 3.26 6.19
CA VAL A 71 12.16 1.83 6.23
C VAL A 71 11.66 1.17 7.51
N LEU A 72 11.81 1.85 8.66
CA LEU A 72 11.36 1.34 9.94
C LEU A 72 9.83 1.21 9.97
N ILE A 73 9.11 2.23 9.50
CA ILE A 73 7.64 2.22 9.44
C ILE A 73 7.15 1.09 8.54
N ASN A 74 7.67 0.98 7.32
CA ASN A 74 7.32 -0.09 6.38
C ASN A 74 7.62 -1.47 6.97
N GLY A 75 8.77 -1.63 7.63
CA GLY A 75 9.17 -2.89 8.27
C GLY A 75 8.24 -3.32 9.39
N ILE A 76 7.90 -2.41 10.32
CA ILE A 76 7.00 -2.70 11.45
C ILE A 76 5.61 -3.12 10.95
N MET A 77 5.10 -2.43 9.93
CA MET A 77 3.80 -2.71 9.33
C MET A 77 3.80 -4.08 8.63
N MET A 78 4.87 -4.39 7.89
CA MET A 78 5.03 -5.68 7.23
C MET A 78 5.11 -6.82 8.23
N ILE A 79 5.87 -6.65 9.32
CA ILE A 79 5.97 -7.63 10.41
C ILE A 79 4.61 -7.80 11.07
N SER A 80 3.88 -6.73 11.35
CA SER A 80 2.53 -6.80 11.95
C SER A 80 1.55 -7.62 11.10
N ILE A 81 1.54 -7.42 9.78
CA ILE A 81 0.68 -8.18 8.87
C ILE A 81 1.10 -9.65 8.82
N MET A 82 2.39 -9.93 8.64
CA MET A 82 2.90 -11.29 8.43
C MET A 82 3.00 -12.11 9.71
N ALA A 83 3.38 -11.52 10.85
CA ALA A 83 3.52 -12.24 12.13
C ALA A 83 2.19 -12.81 12.61
N THR A 84 1.09 -12.08 12.41
CA THR A 84 -0.25 -12.54 12.81
C THR A 84 -0.74 -13.73 12.00
N ALA A 85 -0.12 -14.05 10.85
CA ALA A 85 -0.48 -15.18 10.01
C ALA A 85 -0.20 -16.53 10.69
N ILE A 86 0.89 -16.62 11.46
CA ILE A 86 1.35 -17.88 12.08
C ILE A 86 1.08 -17.85 13.59
N GLN A 87 1.28 -16.71 14.25
CA GLN A 87 1.13 -16.61 15.70
C GLN A 87 -0.28 -16.95 16.19
N LYS A 88 -1.32 -16.56 15.45
CA LYS A 88 -2.71 -16.84 15.85
C LYS A 88 -2.99 -18.35 15.93
N ASP A 89 -2.38 -19.15 15.07
CA ASP A 89 -2.65 -20.60 15.05
C ASP A 89 -1.95 -21.35 16.17
N TYR A 90 -0.76 -20.88 16.53
CA TYR A 90 -0.07 -21.35 17.73
C TYR A 90 -0.82 -20.92 19.00
N ALA A 91 -1.30 -19.68 19.06
CA ALA A 91 -2.03 -19.16 20.22
C ALA A 91 -3.37 -19.88 20.44
N TYR A 92 -4.08 -20.24 19.37
CA TYR A 92 -5.38 -20.91 19.44
C TYR A 92 -5.29 -22.45 19.34
N ASN A 93 -4.10 -23.05 19.40
CA ASN A 93 -3.88 -24.51 19.31
C ASN A 93 -4.59 -25.18 18.11
N PHE A 94 -4.70 -24.48 16.98
CA PHE A 94 -5.39 -24.98 15.78
C PHE A 94 -4.61 -26.11 15.07
N HIS A 95 -3.40 -26.41 15.53
CA HIS A 95 -2.52 -27.40 14.93
C HIS A 95 -3.15 -28.80 14.90
N GLY A 96 -3.90 -29.19 15.95
CA GLY A 96 -4.57 -30.49 16.02
C GLY A 96 -5.70 -30.66 15.00
N LEU A 97 -6.46 -29.59 14.70
CA LEU A 97 -7.55 -29.65 13.72
C LEU A 97 -7.03 -29.78 12.29
N LEU A 98 -5.89 -29.16 11.99
CA LEU A 98 -5.29 -29.18 10.65
C LEU A 98 -4.91 -30.60 10.19
N TYR A 99 -4.49 -31.48 11.12
CA TYR A 99 -4.16 -32.88 10.82
C TYR A 99 -5.38 -33.77 10.55
N THR A 100 -6.57 -33.34 10.93
CA THR A 100 -7.83 -34.06 10.65
C THR A 100 -8.44 -33.70 9.30
N THR A 101 -7.95 -32.64 8.66
CA THR A 101 -8.40 -32.17 7.35
C THR A 101 -7.48 -32.66 6.23
N PRO A 102 -7.98 -32.92 5.00
CA PRO A 102 -7.17 -33.34 3.87
C PRO A 102 -6.41 -32.15 3.24
N ILE A 103 -5.64 -31.41 4.05
CA ILE A 103 -4.85 -30.27 3.62
C ILE A 103 -3.39 -30.68 3.51
N THR A 104 -2.80 -30.46 2.32
CA THR A 104 -1.37 -30.67 2.12
C THR A 104 -0.55 -29.59 2.85
N LYS A 105 0.57 -29.96 3.47
CA LYS A 105 1.48 -29.02 4.18
C LYS A 105 1.81 -27.77 3.33
N SER A 106 2.13 -27.99 2.06
CA SER A 106 2.46 -26.90 1.12
C SER A 106 1.25 -26.01 0.85
N GLY A 107 0.05 -26.57 0.68
CA GLY A 107 -1.17 -25.79 0.47
C GLY A 107 -1.51 -24.90 1.67
N TYR A 108 -1.35 -25.41 2.89
CA TYR A 108 -1.54 -24.61 4.10
C TYR A 108 -0.58 -23.40 4.15
N PHE A 109 0.72 -23.65 3.92
CA PHE A 109 1.73 -22.61 3.95
C PHE A 109 1.52 -21.55 2.87
N PHE A 110 1.40 -21.97 1.60
CA PHE A 110 1.23 -21.04 0.47
C PHE A 110 -0.09 -20.29 0.53
N GLY A 111 -1.17 -20.90 1.06
CA GLY A 111 -2.47 -20.26 1.15
C GLY A 111 -2.43 -19.07 2.09
N ARG A 112 -1.79 -19.22 3.26
CA ARG A 112 -1.63 -18.13 4.22
C ARG A 112 -0.63 -17.09 3.77
N PHE A 113 0.49 -17.53 3.20
CA PHE A 113 1.50 -16.63 2.68
C PHE A 113 0.92 -15.72 1.60
N LEU A 114 0.27 -16.29 0.57
CA LEU A 114 -0.30 -15.52 -0.54
C LEU A 114 -1.43 -14.59 -0.07
N ALA A 115 -2.27 -15.02 0.87
CA ALA A 115 -3.33 -14.17 1.40
C ALA A 115 -2.75 -12.91 2.09
N ASN A 116 -1.78 -13.09 2.98
CA ASN A 116 -1.15 -11.95 3.69
C ASN A 116 -0.24 -11.13 2.78
N PHE A 117 0.36 -11.74 1.76
CA PHE A 117 1.12 -11.04 0.74
C PHE A 117 0.22 -10.09 -0.08
N LEU A 118 -0.97 -10.53 -0.50
CA LEU A 118 -1.93 -9.66 -1.17
C LEU A 118 -2.46 -8.54 -0.28
N ILE A 119 -2.65 -8.82 1.01
CA ILE A 119 -3.02 -7.80 2.00
C ILE A 119 -1.90 -6.74 2.13
N ALA A 120 -0.64 -7.17 2.16
CA ALA A 120 0.49 -6.24 2.17
C ALA A 120 0.54 -5.37 0.90
N ILE A 121 0.36 -5.98 -0.29
CA ILE A 121 0.27 -5.23 -1.56
C ILE A 121 -0.86 -4.19 -1.50
N TYR A 122 -2.02 -4.56 -0.98
CA TYR A 122 -3.13 -3.64 -0.80
C TYR A 122 -2.74 -2.45 0.09
N VAL A 123 -2.13 -2.70 1.26
CA VAL A 123 -1.70 -1.63 2.16
C VAL A 123 -0.69 -0.69 1.49
N PHE A 124 0.32 -1.25 0.81
CA PHE A 124 1.32 -0.44 0.11
C PHE A 124 0.75 0.31 -1.10
N SER A 125 -0.28 -0.21 -1.77
CA SER A 125 -0.94 0.51 -2.86
C SER A 125 -1.56 1.84 -2.41
N GLY A 126 -1.87 1.98 -1.12
CA GLY A 126 -2.41 3.21 -0.53
C GLY A 126 -1.53 4.43 -0.74
N ILE A 127 -0.20 4.30 -0.70
CA ILE A 127 0.71 5.43 -0.91
C ILE A 127 0.66 5.97 -2.33
N LEU A 128 0.57 5.08 -3.33
CA LEU A 128 0.54 5.44 -4.74
C LEU A 128 -0.79 6.11 -5.08
N ILE A 129 -1.89 5.55 -4.56
CA ILE A 129 -3.23 6.12 -4.67
C ILE A 129 -3.27 7.50 -3.99
N GLY A 130 -2.74 7.61 -2.78
CA GLY A 130 -2.66 8.88 -2.05
C GLY A 130 -1.85 9.93 -2.81
N TYR A 131 -0.68 9.54 -3.34
CA TYR A 131 0.15 10.44 -4.15
C TYR A 131 -0.60 10.92 -5.40
N PHE A 132 -1.28 10.02 -6.10
CA PHE A 132 -2.13 10.39 -7.24
C PHE A 132 -3.17 11.44 -6.84
N PHE A 133 -3.93 11.21 -5.76
CA PHE A 133 -4.90 12.19 -5.25
C PHE A 133 -4.26 13.53 -4.85
N GLY A 134 -3.09 13.51 -4.21
CA GLY A 134 -2.34 14.73 -3.87
C GLY A 134 -1.91 15.52 -5.11
N THR A 135 -1.50 14.83 -6.18
CA THR A 135 -1.13 15.49 -7.45
C THR A 135 -2.31 16.07 -8.22
N LEU A 136 -3.54 15.60 -7.98
CA LEU A 136 -4.74 16.19 -8.60
C LEU A 136 -4.95 17.64 -8.17
N TYR A 137 -4.53 18.03 -6.96
CA TYR A 137 -4.63 19.42 -6.50
C TYR A 137 -3.80 20.39 -7.34
N GLY A 138 -2.68 19.93 -7.91
CA GLY A 138 -1.79 20.76 -8.74
C GLY A 138 -2.17 20.81 -10.22
N LEU A 139 -3.26 20.16 -10.65
CA LEU A 139 -3.73 20.16 -12.03
C LEU A 139 -3.93 21.60 -12.53
N GLY A 140 -3.11 22.03 -13.49
CA GLY A 140 -3.11 23.41 -14.02
C GLY A 140 -1.84 24.20 -13.74
N THR A 141 -0.90 23.68 -12.93
CA THR A 141 0.42 24.27 -12.74
C THR A 141 1.40 23.87 -13.86
N PRO A 142 2.36 24.73 -14.26
CA PRO A 142 3.34 24.42 -15.31
C PRO A 142 4.24 23.21 -15.01
N GLN A 143 4.28 22.75 -13.76
CA GLN A 143 5.15 21.67 -13.30
C GLN A 143 4.48 20.28 -13.36
N LEU A 144 3.25 20.14 -13.87
CA LEU A 144 2.57 18.85 -14.03
C LEU A 144 2.29 18.56 -15.52
N GLY A 145 2.69 17.37 -15.98
CA GLY A 145 2.35 16.90 -17.32
C GLY A 145 0.87 16.48 -17.42
N PRO A 146 0.34 16.24 -18.65
CA PRO A 146 -1.02 15.78 -18.83
C PRO A 146 -1.25 14.48 -18.07
N SER A 147 -2.13 14.51 -17.08
CA SER A 147 -2.66 13.31 -16.44
C SER A 147 -3.93 12.87 -17.18
N ILE A 148 -4.29 11.59 -17.09
CA ILE A 148 -5.45 11.02 -17.81
C ILE A 148 -6.72 11.86 -17.55
N SER A 149 -6.91 12.42 -16.34
CA SER A 149 -8.00 13.34 -16.03
C SER A 149 -7.94 14.66 -16.81
N SER A 150 -6.77 15.30 -16.96
CA SER A 150 -6.64 16.52 -17.77
C SER A 150 -6.89 16.32 -19.26
N ILE A 151 -6.74 15.10 -19.78
CA ILE A 151 -7.06 14.78 -21.18
C ILE A 151 -8.58 14.73 -21.39
N PHE A 152 -9.33 14.25 -20.41
CA PHE A 152 -10.80 14.19 -20.47
C PHE A 152 -11.48 15.53 -20.14
N PHE A 153 -10.90 16.36 -19.27
CA PHE A 153 -11.49 17.62 -18.83
C PHE A 153 -10.91 18.87 -19.53
N GLY A 154 -9.84 18.76 -20.31
CA GLY A 154 -9.20 19.89 -21.01
C GLY A 154 -9.82 20.30 -22.34
N HIS A 155 -11.02 19.80 -22.68
CA HIS A 155 -11.75 20.10 -23.92
C HIS A 155 -13.11 20.81 -23.70
N PHE A 156 -13.31 21.39 -22.51
CA PHE A 156 -14.45 22.27 -22.23
C PHE A 156 -14.00 23.59 -21.61
#